data_AF-A0A561E2D8-F1
#
_entry.id   AF-A0A561E2D8-F1
#
_cell.length_a   1.000
_cell.length_b   1.000
_cell.length_c   1.000
_cell.angle_alpha   90.00
_cell.angle_beta   90.00
_cell.angle_gamma   90.00
#
_symmetry.space_group_name_H-M   'P 1'
#
loop_
_entity.id
_entity.type
_entity.pdbx_description
1 polymer ?
#
loop_
_entity_poly.entity_id
_entity_poly.type
_entity_poly.pdbx_seq_one_letter_code
_entity_poly.pdbx_strand_id
1 'polypeptide(L)'
;MSQRERLLEAMEQDLHQDLDDYVYLRGLMQELRHGLMRCDTDGVHLLNERIQLLLGSAQDRARRRVKVLKAVGLAFDEAGMQAFIALYPTARGRDMQALWTQLGQIAQQCQRLNEVNGQLLASQHEILCQLLEPQRGDGFYCPPAY
;
A
#
# COMPACT_ATOMS: atom_id res chain seq x y z
N MET A 1 -35.23 -4.38 0.25
CA MET A 1 -33.89 -3.85 -0.09
C MET A 1 -34.03 -2.62 -0.97
N SER A 2 -34.08 -1.45 -0.34
CA SER A 2 -34.06 -0.14 -1.01
C SER A 2 -32.74 0.06 -1.75
N GLN A 3 -32.73 0.95 -2.75
CA GLN A 3 -31.49 1.30 -3.48
C GLN A 3 -30.42 1.86 -2.55
N ARG A 4 -30.82 2.59 -1.50
CA ARG A 4 -29.93 3.14 -0.47
C ARG A 4 -29.27 2.04 0.35
N GLU A 5 -30.01 1.04 0.81
CA GLU A 5 -29.45 -0.11 1.56
C GLU A 5 -28.39 -0.85 0.74
N ARG A 6 -28.65 -1.08 -0.56
CA ARG A 6 -27.68 -1.71 -1.47
C ARG A 6 -26.38 -0.92 -1.62
N LEU A 7 -26.45 0.41 -1.66
CA LEU A 7 -25.26 1.26 -1.73
C LEU A 7 -24.45 1.21 -0.43
N LEU A 8 -25.13 1.19 0.73
CA LEU A 8 -24.48 1.07 2.03
C LEU A 8 -23.80 -0.30 2.18
N GLU A 9 -24.46 -1.38 1.78
CA GLU A 9 -23.88 -2.74 1.81
C GLU A 9 -22.68 -2.87 0.87
N ALA A 10 -22.77 -2.34 -0.36
CA ALA A 10 -21.65 -2.37 -1.29
C ALA A 10 -20.43 -1.58 -0.78
N MET A 11 -20.66 -0.44 -0.13
CA MET A 11 -19.59 0.38 0.45
C MET A 11 -18.91 -0.32 1.63
N GLU A 12 -19.72 -0.97 2.49
CA GLU A 12 -19.23 -1.76 3.62
C GLU A 12 -18.36 -2.94 3.13
N GLN A 13 -18.83 -3.69 2.13
CA GLN A 13 -18.06 -4.77 1.51
C GLN A 13 -16.74 -4.28 0.89
N ASP A 14 -16.78 -3.17 0.13
CA ASP A 14 -15.57 -2.61 -0.48
C ASP A 14 -14.54 -2.16 0.58
N LEU A 15 -14.98 -1.65 1.74
CA LEU A 15 -14.06 -1.25 2.83
C LEU A 15 -13.49 -2.45 3.59
N HIS A 16 -14.28 -3.50 3.82
CA HIS A 16 -13.78 -4.72 4.42
C HIS A 16 -12.71 -5.37 3.53
N GLN A 17 -12.97 -5.47 2.22
CA GLN A 17 -12.00 -6.00 1.29
C GLN A 17 -10.74 -5.13 1.19
N ASP A 18 -10.90 -3.80 1.26
CA ASP A 18 -9.73 -2.91 1.37
C ASP A 18 -8.92 -3.18 2.62
N LEU A 19 -9.57 -3.34 3.78
CA LEU A 19 -8.84 -3.62 5.01
C LEU A 19 -8.02 -4.90 4.88
N ASP A 20 -8.63 -5.97 4.38
CA ASP A 20 -7.95 -7.26 4.17
C ASP A 20 -6.77 -7.14 3.19
N ASP A 21 -6.98 -6.44 2.07
CA ASP A 21 -5.95 -6.21 1.07
C ASP A 21 -4.79 -5.38 1.65
N TYR A 22 -5.06 -4.35 2.45
CA TYR A 22 -3.99 -3.56 3.08
C TYR A 22 -3.27 -4.31 4.21
N VAL A 23 -3.95 -5.19 4.94
CA VAL A 23 -3.30 -6.12 5.88
C VAL A 23 -2.35 -7.04 5.14
N TYR A 24 -2.80 -7.60 4.01
CA TYR A 24 -1.98 -8.48 3.18
C TYR A 24 -0.81 -7.72 2.55
N LEU A 25 -1.04 -6.53 2.01
CA LEU A 25 -0.02 -5.64 1.47
C LEU A 25 1.08 -5.37 2.50
N ARG A 26 0.70 -5.05 3.74
CA ARG A 26 1.66 -4.82 4.82
C ARG A 26 2.59 -6.03 5.02
N GLY A 27 2.05 -7.26 4.96
CA GLY A 27 2.83 -8.49 5.01
C GLY A 27 3.80 -8.61 3.83
N LEU A 28 3.32 -8.43 2.61
CA LEU A 28 4.16 -8.45 1.40
C LEU A 28 5.28 -7.41 1.45
N MET A 29 5.03 -6.22 1.98
CA MET A 29 6.04 -5.18 2.11
C MET A 29 7.12 -5.50 3.15
N GLN A 30 6.75 -6.23 4.21
CA GLN A 30 7.70 -6.75 5.18
C GLN A 30 8.54 -7.86 4.55
N GLU A 31 7.95 -8.78 3.79
CA GLU A 31 8.68 -9.81 3.04
C GLU A 31 9.62 -9.19 2.00
N LEU A 32 9.16 -8.17 1.28
CA LEU A 32 9.95 -7.43 0.31
C LEU A 32 11.21 -6.85 0.95
N ARG A 33 11.08 -6.30 2.17
CA ARG A 33 12.23 -5.80 2.92
C ARG A 33 13.27 -6.89 3.17
N HIS A 34 12.86 -8.09 3.56
CA HIS A 34 13.78 -9.21 3.78
C HIS A 34 14.43 -9.68 2.47
N GLY A 35 13.67 -9.70 1.36
CA GLY A 35 14.19 -10.00 0.04
C GLY A 35 15.25 -8.99 -0.39
N LEU A 36 14.97 -7.69 -0.21
CA LEU A 36 15.92 -6.60 -0.47
C LEU A 36 17.21 -6.74 0.36
N MET A 37 17.11 -7.02 1.66
CA MET A 37 18.30 -7.23 2.52
C MET A 37 19.17 -8.41 2.08
N ARG A 38 18.56 -9.43 1.46
CA ARG A 38 19.26 -10.63 0.97
C ARG A 38 19.71 -10.51 -0.48
N CYS A 39 19.44 -9.38 -1.14
CA CYS A 39 19.63 -9.19 -2.57
C CYS A 39 18.97 -10.30 -3.41
N ASP A 40 17.84 -10.83 -2.94
CA ASP A 40 17.08 -11.90 -3.59
C ASP A 40 16.23 -11.32 -4.74
N THR A 41 16.88 -11.11 -5.89
CA THR A 41 16.26 -10.40 -7.03
C THR A 41 15.01 -11.10 -7.56
N ASP A 42 15.01 -12.44 -7.62
CA ASP A 42 13.88 -13.21 -8.13
C ASP A 42 12.70 -13.16 -7.15
N GLY A 43 12.98 -13.31 -5.85
CA GLY A 43 11.96 -13.16 -4.80
C GLY A 43 11.37 -11.75 -4.77
N VAL A 44 12.21 -10.72 -4.90
CA VAL A 44 11.80 -9.30 -4.97
C VAL A 44 10.90 -9.05 -6.19
N HIS A 45 11.25 -9.61 -7.36
CA HIS A 45 10.43 -9.46 -8.57
C HIS A 45 9.03 -10.06 -8.37
N LEU A 46 8.95 -11.31 -7.88
CA LEU A 46 7.67 -11.99 -7.63
C LEU A 46 6.81 -11.24 -6.61
N LEU A 47 7.42 -10.70 -5.55
CA LEU A 47 6.70 -9.90 -4.55
C LEU A 47 6.14 -8.61 -5.17
N ASN A 48 6.91 -7.93 -6.02
CA ASN A 48 6.46 -6.72 -6.70
C ASN A 48 5.26 -6.99 -7.63
N GLU A 49 5.26 -8.10 -8.38
CA GLU A 49 4.11 -8.48 -9.22
C GLU A 49 2.83 -8.69 -8.39
N ARG A 50 2.95 -9.39 -7.25
CA ARG A 50 1.82 -9.60 -6.32
C ARG A 50 1.30 -8.28 -5.76
N ILE A 51 2.21 -7.38 -5.36
CA ILE A 51 1.85 -6.06 -4.86
C ILE A 51 1.12 -5.24 -5.94
N GLN A 52 1.59 -5.27 -7.19
CA GLN A 52 0.95 -4.55 -8.29
C GLN A 52 -0.47 -5.05 -8.58
N LEU A 53 -0.69 -6.37 -8.59
CA LEU A 53 -2.02 -6.96 -8.78
C LEU A 53 -3.00 -6.57 -7.66
N LEU A 54 -2.52 -6.60 -6.42
CA LEU A 54 -3.30 -6.21 -5.24
C LEU A 54 -3.69 -4.72 -5.29
N LEU A 55 -2.74 -3.84 -5.62
CA LEU A 55 -2.98 -2.41 -5.75
C LEU A 55 -3.94 -2.08 -6.90
N GLY A 56 -3.87 -2.81 -8.02
CA GLY A 56 -4.83 -2.66 -9.12
C GLY A 56 -6.27 -2.92 -8.65
N SER A 57 -6.47 -4.00 -7.90
CA SER A 57 -7.78 -4.34 -7.32
C SER A 57 -8.26 -3.28 -6.34
N ALA A 58 -7.39 -2.81 -5.44
CA ALA A 58 -7.72 -1.76 -4.47
C ALA A 58 -8.06 -0.41 -5.15
N GLN A 59 -7.37 -0.05 -6.24
CA GLN A 59 -7.68 1.15 -7.00
C GLN A 59 -9.06 1.09 -7.66
N ASP A 60 -9.46 -0.07 -8.20
CA ASP A 60 -10.78 -0.22 -8.78
C ASP A 60 -11.88 -0.12 -7.72
N ARG A 61 -11.65 -0.63 -6.50
CA ARG A 61 -12.56 -0.42 -5.36
C ARG A 61 -12.64 1.04 -4.93
N ALA A 62 -11.50 1.73 -4.86
CA ALA A 62 -11.48 3.16 -4.56
C ALA A 62 -12.30 3.96 -5.58
N ARG A 63 -12.15 3.66 -6.88
CA ARG A 63 -12.96 4.28 -7.94
C ARG A 63 -14.46 4.02 -7.77
N ARG A 64 -14.86 2.81 -7.34
CA ARG A 64 -16.26 2.51 -7.04
C ARG A 64 -16.79 3.31 -5.86
N ARG A 65 -16.06 3.38 -4.75
CA ARG A 65 -16.45 4.20 -3.58
C ARG A 65 -16.60 5.68 -3.91
N VAL A 66 -15.70 6.23 -4.74
CA VAL A 66 -15.84 7.61 -5.25
C VAL A 66 -17.15 7.80 -6.00
N LYS A 67 -17.56 6.83 -6.84
CA LYS A 67 -18.85 6.90 -7.56
C LYS A 67 -20.04 6.83 -6.60
N VAL A 68 -19.96 5.97 -5.57
CA VAL A 68 -21.01 5.87 -4.54
C VAL A 68 -21.19 7.18 -3.79
N LEU A 69 -20.09 7.79 -3.31
CA LEU A 69 -20.13 9.08 -2.62
C LEU A 69 -20.69 10.20 -3.51
N LYS A 70 -20.26 10.26 -4.77
CA LYS A 70 -20.82 11.21 -5.74
C LYS A 70 -22.31 11.00 -5.99
N ALA A 71 -22.78 9.75 -6.04
CA ALA A 71 -24.19 9.44 -6.26
C ALA A 71 -25.10 9.92 -5.12
N VAL A 72 -24.55 10.09 -3.91
CA VAL A 72 -25.26 10.66 -2.76
C VAL A 72 -24.91 12.14 -2.50
N GLY A 73 -24.20 12.80 -3.42
CA GLY A 73 -23.86 14.23 -3.33
C GLY A 73 -22.74 14.56 -2.35
N LEU A 74 -21.91 13.59 -1.97
CA LEU A 74 -20.81 13.76 -1.02
C LEU A 74 -19.46 13.88 -1.73
N ALA A 75 -18.56 14.66 -1.13
CA ALA A 75 -17.18 14.77 -1.57
C ALA A 75 -16.39 13.48 -1.28
N PHE A 76 -15.30 13.27 -2.03
CA PHE A 76 -14.34 12.19 -1.74
C PHE A 76 -13.20 12.72 -0.88
N ASP A 77 -13.53 13.03 0.36
CA ASP A 77 -12.60 13.48 1.39
C ASP A 77 -13.04 12.93 2.76
N GLU A 78 -12.29 13.25 3.81
CA GLU A 78 -12.60 12.80 5.16
C GLU A 78 -13.99 13.25 5.61
N ALA A 79 -14.39 14.49 5.31
CA ALA A 79 -15.69 15.03 5.68
C ALA A 79 -16.84 14.32 4.94
N GLY A 80 -16.69 14.06 3.66
CA GLY A 80 -17.64 13.31 2.85
C GLY A 80 -17.78 11.86 3.31
N MET A 81 -16.68 11.23 3.73
CA MET A 81 -16.74 9.89 4.31
C MET A 81 -17.45 9.86 5.67
N GLN A 82 -17.17 10.83 6.56
CA GLN A 82 -17.89 10.95 7.83
C GLN A 82 -19.39 11.19 7.61
N ALA A 83 -19.75 12.05 6.67
CA ALA A 83 -21.14 12.30 6.29
C ALA A 83 -21.81 11.04 5.72
N PHE A 84 -21.08 10.21 4.97
CA PHE A 84 -21.59 8.94 4.48
C PHE A 84 -21.82 7.93 5.61
N ILE A 85 -20.88 7.81 6.56
CA ILE A 85 -21.01 6.92 7.73
C ILE A 85 -22.22 7.33 8.59
N ALA A 86 -22.52 8.62 8.69
CA ALA A 86 -23.71 9.12 9.39
C ALA A 86 -25.04 8.70 8.73
N LEU A 87 -25.03 8.16 7.51
CA LEU A 87 -26.23 7.60 6.86
C LEU A 87 -26.61 6.21 7.40
N TYR A 88 -25.73 5.55 8.15
CA TYR A 88 -25.97 4.25 8.77
C TYR A 88 -26.72 4.38 10.10
N PRO A 89 -27.51 3.36 10.51
CA PRO A 89 -28.03 3.28 11.88
C PRO A 89 -26.89 3.28 12.91
N THR A 90 -27.14 3.86 14.10
CA THR A 90 -26.11 4.19 15.12
C THR A 90 -25.17 3.04 15.52
N ALA A 91 -25.64 1.79 15.49
CA ALA A 91 -24.77 0.63 15.74
C ALA A 91 -23.80 0.41 14.58
N ARG A 92 -24.32 0.19 13.36
CA ARG A 92 -23.51 0.02 12.14
C ARG A 92 -22.62 1.22 11.82
N GLY A 93 -23.08 2.43 12.11
CA GLY A 93 -22.27 3.65 11.91
C GLY A 93 -21.01 3.65 12.78
N ARG A 94 -21.07 3.12 14.02
CA ARG A 94 -19.87 2.98 14.86
C ARG A 94 -18.90 1.95 14.31
N ASP A 95 -19.41 0.81 13.84
CA ASP A 95 -18.58 -0.24 13.24
C ASP A 95 -17.89 0.26 11.96
N MET A 96 -18.62 0.98 11.11
CA MET A 96 -18.07 1.61 9.90
C MET A 96 -17.03 2.70 10.22
N GLN A 97 -17.24 3.50 11.27
CA GLN A 97 -16.25 4.48 11.72
C GLN A 97 -14.97 3.80 12.20
N ALA A 98 -15.08 2.70 12.94
CA ALA A 98 -13.93 1.92 13.39
C ALA A 98 -13.18 1.31 12.20
N LEU A 99 -13.90 0.70 11.25
CA LEU A 99 -13.36 0.15 10.02
C LEU A 99 -12.59 1.19 9.21
N TRP A 100 -13.19 2.37 8.99
CA TRP A 100 -12.55 3.47 8.26
C TRP A 100 -11.28 3.96 8.95
N THR A 101 -11.33 4.11 10.28
CA THR A 101 -10.17 4.54 11.08
C THR A 101 -9.04 3.53 10.98
N GLN A 102 -9.36 2.23 11.11
CA GLN A 102 -8.39 1.14 11.00
C GLN A 102 -7.77 1.07 9.59
N LEU A 103 -8.57 1.26 8.55
CA LEU A 103 -8.09 1.32 7.17
C LEU A 103 -7.07 2.46 6.98
N GLY A 104 -7.37 3.65 7.50
CA GLY A 104 -6.44 4.78 7.47
C GLY A 104 -5.11 4.49 8.18
N GLN A 105 -5.17 3.86 9.36
CA GLN A 105 -3.97 3.48 10.12
C GLN A 105 -3.09 2.48 9.36
N ILE A 106 -3.69 1.46 8.72
CA ILE A 106 -2.92 0.46 8.00
C ILE A 106 -2.37 1.00 6.67
N ALA A 107 -3.09 1.90 6.00
CA ALA A 107 -2.59 2.60 4.83
C ALA A 107 -1.33 3.43 5.17
N GLN A 108 -1.35 4.15 6.29
CA GLN A 108 -0.17 4.88 6.79
C GLN A 108 0.99 3.94 7.17
N GLN A 109 0.71 2.74 7.69
CA GLN A 109 1.75 1.74 7.94
C GLN A 109 2.39 1.24 6.64
N CYS A 110 1.58 0.95 5.62
CA CYS A 110 2.07 0.55 4.30
C CYS A 110 2.91 1.66 3.67
N GLN A 111 2.48 2.93 3.76
CA GLN A 111 3.27 4.07 3.28
C GLN A 111 4.66 4.13 3.93
N ARG A 112 4.73 4.03 5.27
CA ARG A 112 6.01 4.02 5.99
C ARG A 112 6.91 2.85 5.60
N LEU A 113 6.34 1.67 5.41
CA LEU A 113 7.09 0.51 4.91
C LEU A 113 7.62 0.75 3.50
N ASN A 114 6.85 1.43 2.64
CA ASN A 114 7.30 1.79 1.30
C ASN A 114 8.52 2.71 1.34
N GLU A 115 8.46 3.74 2.18
CA GLU A 115 9.53 4.71 2.36
C GLU A 115 10.81 4.03 2.84
N VAL A 116 10.71 3.13 3.82
CA VAL A 116 11.84 2.36 4.34
C VAL A 116 12.42 1.42 3.28
N ASN A 117 11.57 0.70 2.53
CA ASN A 117 12.02 -0.20 1.47
C ASN A 117 12.71 0.59 0.33
N GLY A 118 12.19 1.77 -0.01
CA GLY A 118 12.80 2.66 -1.00
C GLY A 118 14.16 3.21 -0.55
N GLN A 119 14.29 3.62 0.71
CA GLN A 119 15.58 4.06 1.30
C GLN A 119 16.62 2.94 1.26
N LEU A 120 16.22 1.71 1.60
CA LEU A 120 17.10 0.54 1.53
C LEU A 120 17.60 0.31 0.10
N LEU A 121 16.70 0.35 -0.89
CA LEU A 121 17.07 0.17 -2.29
C LEU A 121 18.04 1.26 -2.77
N ALA A 122 17.79 2.52 -2.41
CA ALA A 122 18.69 3.63 -2.73
C ALA A 122 20.09 3.42 -2.13
N SER A 123 20.18 3.02 -0.86
CA SER A 123 21.48 2.75 -0.21
C SER A 123 22.26 1.61 -0.88
N GLN A 124 21.57 0.54 -1.30
CA GLN A 124 22.23 -0.56 -2.03
C GLN A 124 22.73 -0.11 -3.40
N HIS A 125 21.94 0.70 -4.10
CA HIS A 125 22.35 1.27 -5.38
C HIS A 125 23.58 2.16 -5.24
N GLU A 126 23.63 3.02 -4.21
CA GLU A 126 24.80 3.88 -3.93
C GLU A 126 26.07 3.04 -3.67
N ILE A 127 25.98 1.98 -2.87
CA ILE A 127 27.11 1.07 -2.62
C ILE A 127 27.58 0.41 -3.91
N LEU A 128 26.65 -0.10 -4.74
CA LEU A 128 27.00 -0.71 -6.03
C LEU A 128 27.66 0.29 -6.96
N CYS A 129 27.18 1.53 -7.03
CA CYS A 129 27.80 2.60 -7.82
C CYS A 129 29.24 2.89 -7.35
N GLN A 130 29.48 2.99 -6.04
CA GLN A 130 30.83 3.19 -5.50
C GLN A 130 31.77 2.02 -5.81
N LEU A 131 31.27 0.78 -5.82
CA LEU A 131 32.07 -0.41 -6.15
C LEU A 131 32.38 -0.53 -7.65
N LEU A 132 31.45 -0.08 -8.50
CA LEU A 132 31.53 -0.16 -9.96
C LEU A 132 32.20 1.07 -10.60
N GLU A 133 32.29 2.20 -9.88
CA GLU A 133 33.08 3.33 -10.31
C GLU A 133 34.53 2.87 -10.56
N PRO A 134 35.08 3.08 -11.77
CA PRO A 134 36.45 2.71 -12.04
C PRO A 134 37.33 3.44 -11.05
N GLN A 135 37.94 2.70 -10.13
CA GLN A 135 38.83 3.22 -9.11
C GLN A 135 39.89 4.07 -9.81
N ARG A 136 39.69 5.39 -9.84
CA ARG A 136 40.68 6.34 -10.28
C ARG A 136 41.75 6.37 -9.19
N GLY A 137 42.65 5.39 -9.25
CA GLY A 137 44.02 5.54 -8.78
C GLY A 137 44.42 4.92 -7.44
N ASP A 138 43.60 4.15 -6.73
CA ASP A 138 44.08 3.46 -5.51
C ASP A 138 43.35 2.12 -5.25
N GLY A 139 43.56 1.18 -6.17
CA GLY A 139 42.99 -0.16 -6.19
C GLY A 139 43.18 -0.98 -4.92
N PHE A 140 42.16 -1.17 -4.07
CA PHE A 140 42.19 -2.18 -2.99
C PHE A 140 42.29 -3.63 -3.52
N TYR A 141 41.95 -3.84 -4.79
CA TYR A 141 42.11 -5.09 -5.52
C TYR A 141 42.88 -4.85 -6.82
N CYS A 142 44.17 -4.55 -6.73
CA CYS A 142 45.09 -4.69 -7.86
C CYS A 142 45.88 -6.01 -7.69
N PRO A 143 45.78 -6.98 -8.61
CA PRO A 143 46.72 -8.10 -8.63
C PRO A 143 48.13 -7.55 -8.86
N PRO A 144 49.16 -8.01 -8.13
CA PRO A 144 50.52 -7.59 -8.41
C PRO A 144 50.89 -8.02 -9.83
N ALA A 145 51.23 -7.05 -10.68
CA ALA A 145 51.79 -7.32 -11.99
C ALA A 145 53.15 -8.04 -11.81
N TYR A 146 53.30 -9.21 -12.42
CA TYR A 146 54.58 -9.92 -12.57
C TYR A 146 55.35 -9.38 -13.77
#